data_AF-A0A0R3MAN7-F1
#
_entry.id   AF-A0A0R3MAN7-F1
#
_cell.length_a   1.000
_cell.length_b   1.000
_cell.length_c   1.000
_cell.angle_alpha   90.00
_cell.angle_beta   90.00
_cell.angle_gamma   90.00
#
_symmetry.space_group_name_H-M   'P 1'
#
loop_
_entity.id
_entity.type
_entity.pdbx_description
1 polymer ?
#
loop_
_entity_poly.entity_id
_entity_poly.type
_entity_poly.pdbx_seq_one_letter_code
_entity_poly.pdbx_strand_id
1 'polypeptide(L)' 'MADLVTLQGWLLEAETAKHKLLTGSLEQTVRYNGQNEVTFAKTDIDKLDAYISSLRSQIGDIEGDPRKVSRPIHFTF' A
#
# COMPACT_ATOMS: atom_id res chain seq x y z
N MET A 1 -11.74 11.47 2.93
CA MET A 1 -10.57 11.80 2.09
C MET A 1 -9.35 11.68 2.98
N ALA A 2 -8.51 10.66 2.77
CA ALA A 2 -7.19 10.66 3.39
C ALA A 2 -6.35 11.70 2.67
N ASP A 3 -5.65 12.56 3.41
CA ASP A 3 -4.80 13.59 2.83
C ASP A 3 -3.58 12.93 2.15
N LEU A 4 -3.05 13.57 1.09
CA LEU A 4 -1.84 13.09 0.40
C LEU A 4 -0.68 12.83 1.38
N VAL A 5 -0.53 13.70 2.38
CA VAL A 5 0.47 13.54 3.45
C VAL A 5 0.25 12.26 4.24
N THR A 6 -1.00 11.89 4.48
CA THR A 6 -1.36 10.68 5.22
C THR A 6 -1.00 9.42 4.42
N LEU A 7 -1.30 9.41 3.13
CA LEU A 7 -0.97 8.29 2.24
C LEU A 7 0.54 8.10 2.07
N GLN A 8 1.30 9.19 1.94
CA GLN A 8 2.76 9.12 1.90
C GLN A 8 3.34 8.57 3.21
N GLY A 9 2.77 8.96 4.36
CA GLY A 9 3.14 8.39 5.65
C GLY A 9 2.93 6.88 5.72
N TRP A 10 1.78 6.39 5.27
CA TRP A 10 1.50 4.95 5.23
C TRP A 10 2.39 4.19 4.25
N LEU A 11 2.72 4.80 3.12
CA LEU A 11 3.62 4.22 2.14
C LEU A 11 5.02 4.02 2.71
N LEU A 12 5.57 5.03 3.38
CA LEU A 12 6.88 4.94 4.04
C LEU A 12 6.89 3.87 5.14
N GLU A 13 5.81 3.79 5.92
CA GLU A 13 5.65 2.80 6.99
C GLU A 13 5.61 1.38 6.41
N ALA A 14 4.85 1.17 5.32
CA ALA A 14 4.76 -0.09 4.60
C ALA A 14 6.09 -0.51 3.94
N GLU A 15 6.82 0.42 3.33
CA GLU A 15 8.15 0.15 2.77
C GLU A 15 9.16 -0.22 3.86
N THR A 16 9.12 0.47 4.99
CA THR A 16 9.97 0.17 6.15
C THR A 16 9.66 -1.22 6.70
N ALA A 17 8.38 -1.57 6.84
CA ALA A 17 7.95 -2.90 7.25
C ALA A 17 8.42 -3.98 6.27
N LYS A 18 8.26 -3.75 4.96
CA LYS A 18 8.75 -4.66 3.92
C LYS A 18 10.26 -4.88 4.03
N HIS A 19 11.03 -3.81 4.18
CA HIS A 19 12.48 -3.92 4.34
C HIS A 19 12.85 -4.72 5.59
N LYS A 20 12.19 -4.48 6.73
CA LYS A 20 12.42 -5.25 7.96
C LYS A 20 12.07 -6.74 7.82
N LEU A 21 10.97 -7.07 7.15
CA LEU A 21 10.59 -8.47 6.86
C LEU A 21 11.61 -9.15 5.94
N LEU A 22 12.12 -8.43 4.95
CA LEU A 22 13.19 -8.92 4.07
C LEU A 22 14.51 -9.12 4.81
N THR A 23 14.85 -8.22 5.75
CA THR A 23 16.10 -8.27 6.53
C THR A 23 16.11 -9.42 7.55
N GLY A 24 14.96 -10.04 7.83
CA GLY A 24 14.86 -11.21 8.72
C GLY A 24 13.85 -11.07 9.86
N SER A 25 13.04 -10.00 9.88
CA SER A 25 11.91 -9.92 10.81
C SER A 25 10.84 -10.94 10.43
N LEU A 26 10.25 -11.60 11.43
CA LEU A 26 9.22 -12.62 11.21
C LEU A 26 7.88 -11.98 10.84
N GLU A 27 7.49 -10.94 11.56
CA GLU A 27 6.18 -10.28 11.45
C GLU A 27 6.34 -8.79 11.76
N GLN A 28 5.60 -7.92 11.05
CA GLN A 28 5.57 -6.48 11.28
C GLN A 28 4.14 -5.97 11.19
N THR A 29 3.73 -5.18 12.17
CA THR A 29 2.43 -4.52 12.19
C THR A 29 2.53 -3.16 11.50
N VAL A 30 1.64 -2.92 10.54
CA VAL A 30 1.61 -1.70 9.73
C VAL A 30 0.21 -1.11 9.80
N ARG A 31 0.11 0.22 9.85
CA ARG A 31 -1.21 0.88 9.83
C ARG A 31 -1.81 0.82 8.43
N TYR A 32 -2.93 0.13 8.35
CA TYR A 32 -3.79 0.04 7.20
C TYR A 32 -4.90 1.09 7.29
N ASN A 33 -4.89 2.03 6.35
CA ASN A 33 -5.91 3.06 6.23
C ASN A 33 -6.13 3.92 7.50
N GLY A 34 -5.10 4.06 8.35
CA GLY A 34 -5.10 4.94 9.53
C GLY A 34 -5.99 4.50 10.71
N GLN A 35 -6.73 3.40 10.57
CA GLN A 35 -7.66 2.91 11.59
C GLN A 35 -7.43 1.45 11.95
N ASN A 36 -6.93 0.64 11.01
CA ASN A 36 -6.73 -0.79 11.22
C ASN A 36 -5.25 -1.10 11.22
N GLU A 37 -4.77 -1.82 12.22
CA GLU A 37 -3.41 -2.34 12.23
C GLU A 37 -3.42 -3.74 11.61
N VAL A 38 -2.63 -3.94 10.56
CA VAL A 38 -2.51 -5.23 9.88
C VAL A 38 -1.11 -5.75 10.14
N THR A 39 -1.03 -6.94 10.75
CA THR A 39 0.23 -7.65 10.92
C THR A 39 0.54 -8.42 9.64
N PHE A 40 1.63 -8.05 8.98
CA PHE A 40 2.15 -8.77 7.83
C PHE A 40 3.30 -9.66 8.28
N ALA A 41 3.19 -10.96 7.98
CA ALA A 41 4.29 -11.89 8.12
C ALA A 41 5.14 -11.90 6.84
N LYS A 42 6.34 -12.49 6.91
CA LYS A 42 7.20 -12.68 5.74
C LYS A 42 6.51 -13.48 4.61
N THR A 43 5.56 -14.35 4.95
CA THR A 43 4.71 -15.08 4.00
C THR A 43 3.73 -14.18 3.25
N ASP A 44 3.37 -13.04 3.82
CA ASP A 44 2.39 -12.10 3.28
C ASP A 44 3.07 -10.91 2.58
N ILE A 45 4.37 -11.03 2.24
CA ILE A 45 5.12 -10.02 1.48
C ILE A 45 4.42 -9.65 0.17
N ASP A 46 3.80 -10.62 -0.49
CA ASP A 46 3.02 -10.39 -1.72
C ASP A 46 1.84 -9.44 -1.47
N LYS A 47 1.10 -9.66 -0.38
CA LYS A 47 -0.01 -8.78 0.02
C LYS A 47 0.48 -7.39 0.42
N LEU A 48 1.63 -7.31 1.09
CA LEU A 48 2.26 -6.04 1.44
C LEU A 48 2.70 -5.26 0.18
N ASP A 49 3.22 -5.95 -0.83
CA ASP A 49 3.58 -5.34 -2.12
C ASP A 49 2.36 -4.82 -2.90
N ALA A 50 1.29 -5.62 -2.93
CA ALA A 50 0.01 -5.22 -3.50
C ALA A 50 -0.56 -3.98 -2.78
N TYR A 51 -0.43 -3.90 -1.45
CA TYR A 51 -0.84 -2.74 -0.68
C TYR A 51 -0.01 -1.50 -1.02
N ILE A 52 1.32 -1.60 -1.09
CA ILE A 52 2.21 -0.50 -1.49
C ILE A 52 1.84 -0.02 -2.91
N SER A 53 1.61 -0.94 -3.84
CA SER A 53 1.19 -0.61 -5.20
C SER A 53 -0.16 0.12 -5.24
N SER A 54 -1.12 -0.31 -4.41
CA SER A 54 -2.42 0.36 -4.26
C SER A 54 -2.26 1.77 -3.67
N LEU A 55 -1.43 1.96 -2.65
CA LEU A 55 -1.14 3.27 -2.07
C LEU A 55 -0.51 4.20 -3.10
N ARG A 56 0.47 3.74 -3.89
CA ARG A 56 1.06 4.52 -4.98
C ARG A 56 0.03 4.92 -6.02
N SER A 57 -0.88 4.01 -6.36
CA SER A 57 -1.97 4.30 -7.30
C SER A 57 -2.93 5.34 -6.74
N GLN A 58 -3.29 5.27 -5.46
CA GLN A 58 -4.16 6.26 -4.80
C GLN A 58 -3.48 7.63 -4.70
N ILE A 59 -2.18 7.68 -4.36
CA ILE A 59 -1.38 8.91 -4.38
C ILE A 59 -1.39 9.51 -5.80
N GLY A 60 -1.18 8.68 -6.82
CA GLY A 60 -1.21 9.11 -8.22
C GLY A 60 -2.60 9.52 -8.72
N ASP A 61 -3.68 8.99 -8.15
CA ASP A 61 -5.07 9.39 -8.45
C ASP A 61 -5.42 10.73 -7.79
N ILE A 62 -4.86 11.01 -6.61
CA ILE A 62 -5.07 12.27 -5.88
C ILE A 62 -4.17 13.39 -6.43
N GLU A 63 -2.91 13.10 -6.77
CA GLU A 63 -2.02 14.04 -7.49
C GLU A 63 -2.44 14.20 -8.97
N GLY A 64 -3.04 13.15 -9.55
CA GLY A 64 -3.46 13.10 -10.94
C GLY A 64 -4.88 13.59 -11.13
N ASP A 65 -5.00 14.88 -11.45
CA ASP A 65 -6.12 15.55 -12.14
C ASP A 65 -7.11 14.61 -12.88
N PRO A 66 -8.45 14.85 -12.83
CA PRO A 66 -9.56 13.92 -13.17
C PRO A 66 -9.70 13.44 -14.63
N ARG A 67 -8.61 13.26 -15.38
CA ARG A 67 -8.64 12.96 -16.82
C ARG A 67 -7.97 11.65 -17.22
N LYS A 68 -7.47 10.83 -16.29
CA LYS A 68 -6.93 9.50 -16.65
C LYS A 68 -8.01 8.42 -16.56
N VAL A 69 -8.82 8.43 -17.61
CA VAL A 69 -9.68 7.38 -18.15
C VAL A 69 -9.45 6.00 -17.51
N SER A 70 -10.41 5.60 -16.68
CA SER A 70 -10.64 4.23 -16.25
C SER A 70 -10.60 3.31 -17.48
N ARG A 71 -9.59 2.43 -17.53
CA ARG A 71 -9.63 1.28 -18.42
C ARG A 71 -10.01 0.07 -17.56
N PRO A 72 -11.24 -0.45 -17.67
CA PRO A 72 -11.61 -1.66 -16.98
C PRO A 72 -10.89 -2.82 -17.66
N ILE A 73 -9.80 -3.31 -17.06
CA ILE A 73 -9.24 -4.59 -17.47
C ILE A 73 -10.06 -5.65 -16.74
N HIS A 74 -11.13 -6.09 -17.41
CA HIS A 74 -11.96 -7.21 -17.01
C HIS A 74 -11.09 -8.48 -17.07
N PHE A 75 -10.61 -8.95 -15.91
CA PHE A 75 -9.97 -10.26 -15.81
C PHE A 75 -11.09 -11.30 -15.72
N THR A 76 -11.54 -11.79 -16.87
CA THR A 76 -12.48 -12.92 -16.96
C THR A 76 -11.67 -14.17 -17.32
N PHE A 77 -11.88 -15.22 -16.53
CA PHE A 77 -11.32 -16.56 -16.64
C PHE A 77 -11.66 -17.26 -17.96
#